data_AF-A0A8S3RXA4-F1
#
_entry.id   AF-A0A8S3RXA4-F1
#
_cell.length_a   1.000
_cell.length_b   1.000
_cell.length_c   1.000
_cell.angle_alpha   90.00
_cell.angle_beta   90.00
_cell.angle_gamma   90.00
#
_symmetry.space_group_name_H-M   'P 1'
#
loop_
_entity.id
_entity.type
_entity.pdbx_description
1 polymer ?
#
loop_
_entity_poly.entity_id
_entity_poly.type
_entity_poly.pdbx_seq_one_letter_code
_entity_poly.pdbx_strand_id
1 'polypeptide(L)'
;MDHDTNRQNHGRTIDIQHPKYGDFLQGTRRDTYGHFTIVNNPDRTISVLEPRDHDGCQNQVKSTVMETSKQKSCIVAVNAGFFDPRPGNVCLGNIISDGRVVMKSEGVQNVHFGITNDGSLHFGYLSKTEIADNNYKQLIGGVFWLVRDGQNYLKRA
;
A
#
# COMPACT_ATOMS: atom_id res chain seq x y z
N MET A 1 23.77 16.83 10.91
CA MET A 1 24.18 15.61 11.63
C MET A 1 23.22 14.54 11.17
N ASP A 2 23.59 13.85 10.10
CA ASP A 2 22.81 12.74 9.53
C ASP A 2 23.04 11.50 10.38
N HIS A 3 21.97 10.95 10.94
CA HIS A 3 21.99 9.62 11.54
C HIS A 3 21.44 8.63 10.52
N ASP A 4 22.36 8.06 9.74
CA ASP A 4 22.10 6.99 8.80
C ASP A 4 22.08 5.66 9.56
N THR A 5 20.90 5.19 10.00
CA THR A 5 20.78 3.89 10.67
C THR A 5 20.60 2.78 9.64
N ASN A 6 21.72 2.34 9.05
CA ASN A 6 21.76 1.23 8.12
C ASN A 6 21.61 -0.11 8.89
N ARG A 7 20.38 -0.64 8.99
CA ARG A 7 20.12 -1.94 9.62
C ARG A 7 20.23 -3.05 8.58
N GLN A 8 21.44 -3.54 8.36
CA GLN A 8 21.70 -4.68 7.47
C GLN A 8 21.38 -6.00 8.18
N ASN A 9 20.20 -6.58 7.93
CA ASN A 9 19.93 -7.98 8.21
C ASN A 9 20.21 -8.81 6.94
N HIS A 10 21.26 -9.63 6.99
CA HIS A 10 21.70 -10.50 5.90
C HIS A 10 20.53 -11.32 5.32
N GLY A 11 20.13 -11.01 4.08
CA GLY A 11 19.12 -11.74 3.30
C GLY A 11 17.87 -10.95 2.90
N ARG A 12 17.64 -9.75 3.47
CA ARG A 12 16.51 -8.86 3.12
C ARG A 12 16.97 -7.41 3.12
N THR A 13 17.52 -6.94 2.00
CA THR A 13 17.93 -5.54 1.88
C THR A 13 16.70 -4.67 1.63
N ILE A 14 16.34 -3.84 2.61
CA ILE A 14 15.42 -2.72 2.43
C ILE A 14 16.28 -1.46 2.53
N ASP A 15 16.30 -0.65 1.47
CA ASP A 15 16.94 0.66 1.50
C ASP A 15 15.88 1.70 1.87
N ILE A 16 16.08 2.37 3.00
CA ILE A 16 15.18 3.42 3.50
C ILE A 16 15.94 4.72 3.49
N GLN A 17 15.54 5.61 2.60
CA GLN A 17 16.12 6.94 2.49
C GLN A 17 15.20 7.95 3.16
N HIS A 18 15.79 8.97 3.80
CA HIS A 18 15.11 10.08 4.47
C HIS A 18 15.31 11.40 3.72
N PRO A 19 14.84 11.51 2.46
CA PRO A 19 15.08 12.69 1.65
C PRO A 19 14.33 13.91 2.21
N LYS A 20 15.06 15.01 2.34
CA LYS A 20 14.48 16.35 2.47
C LYS A 20 14.23 16.89 1.06
N TYR A 21 12.97 17.09 0.70
CA TYR A 21 12.60 17.69 -0.56
C TYR A 21 12.36 19.19 -0.37
N GLY A 22 13.17 20.02 -1.03
CA GLY A 22 12.86 21.44 -1.18
C GLY A 22 11.98 21.61 -2.41
N ASP A 23 10.71 21.95 -2.21
CA ASP A 23 9.75 22.06 -3.32
C ASP A 23 9.22 23.49 -3.44
N PHE A 24 9.08 23.98 -4.66
CA PHE A 24 8.52 25.29 -4.96
C PHE A 24 7.02 25.15 -5.22
N LEU A 25 6.23 25.09 -4.14
CA LEU A 25 4.78 25.06 -4.24
C LEU A 25 4.24 26.50 -4.26
N GLN A 26 3.58 26.87 -5.36
CA GLN A 26 2.89 28.17 -5.52
C GLN A 26 3.78 29.41 -5.27
N GLY A 27 5.04 29.37 -5.73
CA GLY A 27 5.95 30.53 -5.65
C GLY A 27 6.58 30.79 -4.27
N THR A 28 6.33 29.92 -3.28
CA THR A 28 7.04 29.95 -1.98
C THR A 28 7.82 28.66 -1.79
N ARG A 29 9.08 28.77 -1.36
CA ARG A 29 9.89 27.60 -1.01
C ARG A 29 9.32 26.98 0.27
N ARG A 30 8.90 25.71 0.18
CA ARG A 30 8.48 24.93 1.34
C ARG A 30 9.38 23.72 1.46
N ASP A 31 9.94 23.53 2.65
CA ASP A 31 10.67 22.31 2.97
C ASP A 31 9.65 21.23 3.33
N THR A 32 9.69 20.12 2.61
CA THR A 32 8.86 18.93 2.85
C THR A 32 9.75 17.76 3.23
N TYR A 33 9.31 16.97 4.21
CA TYR A 33 10.03 15.80 4.70
C TYR A 33 9.24 14.55 4.37
N GLY A 34 9.94 13.51 3.90
CA GLY A 34 9.32 12.23 3.54
C GLY A 34 10.31 11.08 3.64
N HIS A 35 9.80 9.88 3.40
CA HIS A 35 10.59 8.66 3.34
C HIS A 35 10.43 8.05 1.95
N PHE A 36 11.52 7.49 1.43
CA PHE A 36 11.51 6.71 0.20
C PHE A 36 12.12 5.34 0.49
N THR A 37 11.36 4.29 0.18
CA THR A 37 11.76 2.91 0.50
C THR A 37 11.83 2.08 -0.77
N ILE A 38 12.98 1.46 -1.01
CA ILE A 38 13.17 0.47 -2.07
C ILE A 38 13.08 -0.93 -1.45
N VAL A 39 12.14 -1.73 -1.94
CA VAL A 39 11.91 -3.10 -1.45
C VAL A 39 12.34 -4.10 -2.52
N ASN A 40 13.27 -4.98 -2.16
CA ASN A 40 13.69 -6.10 -3.01
C ASN A 40 12.80 -7.34 -2.77
N ASN A 41 12.61 -8.15 -3.82
CA ASN A 41 11.79 -9.37 -3.82
C ASN A 41 10.35 -9.15 -3.29
N PRO A 42 9.57 -8.23 -3.91
CA PRO A 42 8.29 -7.79 -3.37
C PRO A 42 7.28 -8.92 -3.18
N ASP A 43 7.34 -9.98 -4.00
CA ASP A 43 6.48 -11.17 -3.86
C ASP A 43 6.68 -11.95 -2.56
N ARG A 44 7.82 -11.75 -1.89
CA ARG A 44 8.19 -12.40 -0.62
C ARG A 44 8.23 -11.44 0.56
N THR A 45 8.21 -10.14 0.33
CA THR A 45 8.50 -9.12 1.36
C THR A 45 7.39 -8.09 1.56
N ILE A 46 6.47 -7.94 0.61
CA ILE A 46 5.30 -7.05 0.73
C ILE A 46 4.06 -7.84 1.13
N SER A 47 3.36 -7.37 2.16
CA SER A 47 2.06 -7.89 2.59
C SER A 47 1.06 -6.74 2.79
N VAL A 48 -0.17 -6.96 2.37
CA VAL A 48 -1.33 -6.13 2.76
C VAL A 48 -1.92 -6.73 4.03
N LEU A 49 -2.05 -5.93 5.09
CA LEU A 49 -2.55 -6.39 6.38
C LEU A 49 -3.88 -5.71 6.73
N GLU A 50 -4.78 -6.51 7.28
CA GLU A 50 -5.99 -6.01 7.93
C GLU A 50 -5.66 -5.27 9.23
N PRO A 51 -6.49 -4.30 9.66
CA PRO A 51 -6.22 -3.50 10.85
C PRO A 51 -6.20 -4.35 12.12
N ARG A 52 -5.14 -4.20 12.91
CA ARG A 52 -4.84 -4.93 14.17
C ARG A 52 -4.60 -6.43 13.99
N ASP A 53 -5.56 -7.18 13.46
CA ASP A 53 -5.55 -8.64 13.37
C ASP A 53 -6.30 -9.13 12.12
N HIS A 54 -6.30 -10.45 11.92
CA HIS A 54 -7.18 -11.12 10.95
C HIS A 54 -8.66 -10.74 11.18
N ASP A 55 -9.40 -10.57 10.08
CA ASP A 55 -10.80 -10.10 10.05
C ASP A 55 -11.02 -8.69 10.64
N GLY A 56 -9.96 -7.89 10.77
CA GLY A 56 -10.05 -6.51 11.24
C GLY A 56 -11.03 -5.67 10.41
N CYS A 57 -11.12 -5.90 9.10
CA CYS A 57 -12.07 -5.18 8.24
C CYS A 57 -13.53 -5.57 8.53
N GLN A 58 -13.80 -6.87 8.67
CA GLN A 58 -15.13 -7.43 8.95
C GLN A 58 -15.60 -7.04 10.35
N ASN A 59 -14.69 -7.04 11.32
CA ASN A 59 -14.93 -6.65 12.71
C ASN A 59 -14.95 -5.13 12.91
N GLN A 60 -14.89 -4.34 11.83
CA GLN A 60 -14.95 -2.87 11.88
C GLN A 60 -13.87 -2.25 12.79
N VAL A 61 -12.68 -2.86 12.80
CA VAL A 61 -11.56 -2.44 13.63
C VAL A 61 -10.80 -1.31 12.93
N LYS A 62 -10.48 -0.27 13.69
CA LYS A 62 -9.46 0.73 13.32
C LYS A 62 -8.27 0.54 14.24
N SER A 63 -7.07 0.56 13.67
CA SER A 63 -5.82 0.34 14.40
C SER A 63 -4.73 1.24 13.85
N THR A 64 -3.75 1.54 14.69
CA THR A 64 -2.56 2.28 14.22
C THR A 64 -1.70 1.36 13.35
N VAL A 65 -0.91 1.96 12.46
CA VAL A 65 0.08 1.23 11.64
C VAL A 65 1.05 0.47 12.55
N MET A 66 1.50 1.10 13.64
CA MET A 66 2.41 0.50 14.61
C MET A 66 1.83 -0.77 15.23
N GLU A 67 0.58 -0.75 15.70
CA GLU A 67 -0.04 -1.95 16.29
C GLU A 67 -0.21 -3.05 15.23
N THR A 68 -0.72 -2.69 14.05
CA THR A 68 -0.94 -3.63 12.94
C THR A 68 0.36 -4.29 12.44
N SER A 69 1.46 -3.54 12.39
CA SER A 69 2.76 -4.04 11.92
C SER A 69 3.36 -5.16 12.78
N LYS A 70 2.90 -5.30 14.04
CA LYS A 70 3.37 -6.36 14.94
C LYS A 70 2.95 -7.75 14.44
N GLN A 71 1.84 -7.87 13.71
CA GLN A 71 1.33 -9.14 13.16
C GLN A 71 2.38 -9.91 12.35
N LYS A 72 3.25 -9.20 11.62
CA LYS A 72 4.29 -9.80 10.76
C LYS A 72 5.70 -9.33 11.12
N SER A 73 5.87 -8.65 12.27
CA SER A 73 7.14 -8.02 12.65
C SER A 73 7.72 -7.16 11.52
N CYS A 74 6.90 -6.26 10.95
CA CYS A 74 7.31 -5.48 9.78
C CYS A 74 8.54 -4.62 10.08
N ILE A 75 9.49 -4.58 9.15
CA ILE A 75 10.65 -3.69 9.21
C ILE A 75 10.21 -2.25 8.85
N VAL A 76 9.33 -2.12 7.86
CA VAL A 76 8.69 -0.86 7.44
C VAL A 76 7.21 -1.12 7.30
N ALA A 77 6.38 -0.17 7.75
CA ALA A 77 4.94 -0.21 7.56
C ALA A 77 4.41 1.21 7.32
N VAL A 78 3.45 1.33 6.42
CA VAL A 78 2.73 2.57 6.11
C VAL A 78 1.23 2.30 6.07
N ASN A 79 0.40 3.30 6.34
CA ASN A 79 -1.03 3.19 6.08
C ASN A 79 -1.26 3.06 4.57
N ALA A 80 -2.31 2.34 4.18
CA ALA A 80 -2.57 2.02 2.78
C ALA A 80 -3.98 2.46 2.35
N GLY A 81 -4.89 1.50 2.14
CA GLY A 81 -6.22 1.75 1.59
C GLY A 81 -7.04 2.77 2.38
N PHE A 82 -7.99 3.38 1.67
CA PHE A 82 -8.96 4.29 2.26
C PHE A 82 -9.96 3.53 3.15
N PHE A 83 -10.52 4.24 4.12
CA PHE A 83 -11.44 3.70 5.11
C PHE A 83 -12.49 4.75 5.51
N ASP A 84 -13.67 4.33 5.97
CA ASP A 84 -14.66 5.26 6.54
C ASP A 84 -14.26 5.59 7.99
N PRO A 85 -14.00 6.88 8.32
CA PRO A 85 -13.64 7.26 9.68
C PRO A 85 -14.81 7.16 10.67
N ARG A 86 -16.05 7.11 10.19
CA ARG A 86 -17.26 7.02 11.02
C ARG A 86 -17.42 5.62 11.63
N PRO A 87 -18.32 5.43 12.62
CA PRO A 87 -18.71 4.10 13.06
C PRO A 87 -19.43 3.33 11.94
N GLY A 88 -19.18 2.03 11.82
CA GLY A 88 -19.65 1.20 10.70
C GLY A 88 -18.53 0.88 9.70
N ASN A 89 -18.87 0.14 8.63
CA ASN A 89 -17.96 -0.44 7.62
C ASN A 89 -16.64 0.34 7.44
N VAL A 90 -15.55 -0.20 7.96
CA VAL A 90 -14.29 0.57 8.08
C VAL A 90 -13.48 0.51 6.80
N CYS A 91 -13.27 -0.64 6.20
CA CYS A 91 -12.40 -0.75 5.04
C CYS A 91 -13.16 -0.42 3.74
N LEU A 92 -12.50 0.23 2.76
CA LEU A 92 -13.06 0.47 1.42
C LEU A 92 -12.21 -0.16 0.29
N GLY A 93 -12.87 -0.56 -0.81
CA GLY A 93 -12.21 -1.04 -2.03
C GLY A 93 -11.96 -2.56 -2.08
N ASN A 94 -11.24 -3.03 -3.10
CA ASN A 94 -10.85 -4.44 -3.16
C ASN A 94 -9.63 -4.66 -2.26
N ILE A 95 -9.69 -5.67 -1.40
CA ILE A 95 -8.59 -6.03 -0.49
C ILE A 95 -8.39 -7.55 -0.56
N ILE A 96 -7.17 -7.95 -0.89
CA ILE A 96 -6.68 -9.32 -0.78
C ILE A 96 -5.44 -9.31 0.10
N SER A 97 -5.47 -10.10 1.17
CA SER A 97 -4.39 -10.22 2.15
C SER A 97 -3.91 -11.67 2.18
N ASP A 98 -2.65 -11.90 1.81
CA ASP A 98 -2.04 -13.24 1.73
C ASP A 98 -2.88 -14.27 0.94
N GLY A 99 -3.49 -13.84 -0.17
CA GLY A 99 -4.33 -14.66 -1.06
C GLY A 99 -5.79 -14.80 -0.63
N ARG A 100 -6.16 -14.29 0.54
CA ARG A 100 -7.55 -14.28 1.02
C ARG A 100 -8.25 -12.99 0.60
N VAL A 101 -9.42 -13.13 0.00
CA VAL A 101 -10.33 -12.02 -0.25
C VAL A 101 -10.86 -11.50 1.08
N VAL A 102 -10.41 -10.31 1.47
CA VAL A 102 -10.89 -9.59 2.67
C VAL A 102 -12.13 -8.79 2.33
N MET A 103 -12.10 -8.07 1.21
CA MET A 103 -13.21 -7.23 0.78
C MET A 103 -13.26 -7.15 -0.74
N LYS A 104 -14.47 -7.07 -1.28
CA LYS A 104 -14.73 -6.75 -2.67
C LYS A 104 -15.53 -5.46 -2.73
N SER A 105 -15.08 -4.52 -3.55
CA SER A 105 -15.89 -3.38 -3.95
C SER A 105 -17.02 -3.88 -4.86
N GLU A 106 -18.24 -3.37 -4.68
CA GLU A 106 -19.41 -3.72 -5.50
C GLU A 106 -19.39 -3.01 -6.88
N GLY A 107 -18.23 -2.94 -7.53
CA GLY A 107 -18.06 -2.29 -8.82
C GLY A 107 -17.56 -0.85 -8.79
N VAL A 108 -17.02 -0.39 -7.66
CA VAL A 108 -16.32 0.91 -7.60
C VAL A 108 -14.97 0.78 -8.30
N GLN A 109 -14.83 1.50 -9.42
CA GLN A 109 -13.63 1.44 -10.26
C GLN A 109 -12.57 2.42 -9.77
N ASN A 110 -11.81 2.00 -8.77
CA ASN A 110 -10.62 2.69 -8.29
C ASN A 110 -9.35 2.02 -8.83
N VAL A 111 -8.20 2.69 -8.67
CA VAL A 111 -6.89 2.12 -9.00
C VAL A 111 -6.47 1.11 -7.93
N HIS A 112 -5.68 0.12 -8.33
CA HIS A 112 -5.14 -0.91 -7.45
C HIS A 112 -3.63 -1.01 -7.58
N PHE A 113 -3.00 -1.40 -6.48
CA PHE A 113 -1.70 -2.04 -6.47
C PHE A 113 -1.89 -3.49 -6.04
N GLY A 114 -1.20 -4.42 -6.69
CA GLY A 114 -1.26 -5.83 -6.33
C GLY A 114 -0.02 -6.61 -6.73
N ILE A 115 0.07 -7.81 -6.15
CA ILE A 115 1.06 -8.83 -6.47
C ILE A 115 0.30 -10.11 -6.81
N THR A 116 0.50 -10.62 -8.01
CA THR A 116 -0.15 -11.83 -8.50
C THR A 116 0.48 -13.10 -7.93
N ASN A 117 -0.18 -14.24 -8.11
CA ASN A 117 0.31 -15.52 -7.62
C ASN A 117 1.66 -15.93 -8.21
N ASP A 118 1.94 -15.52 -9.45
CA ASP A 118 3.22 -15.73 -10.13
C ASP A 118 4.31 -14.71 -9.74
N GLY A 119 3.98 -13.72 -8.89
CA GLY A 119 4.92 -12.70 -8.40
C GLY A 119 4.99 -11.43 -9.24
N SER A 120 4.20 -11.31 -10.32
CA SER A 120 4.12 -10.08 -11.10
C SER A 120 3.50 -8.93 -10.31
N LEU A 121 3.97 -7.71 -10.56
CA LEU A 121 3.40 -6.49 -9.98
C LEU A 121 2.30 -5.94 -10.88
N HIS A 122 1.19 -5.55 -10.28
CA HIS A 122 0.10 -4.87 -10.97
C HIS A 122 -0.10 -3.46 -10.41
N PHE A 123 -0.22 -2.50 -11.33
CA PHE A 123 -0.69 -1.13 -11.09
C PHE A 123 -1.75 -0.80 -12.14
N GLY A 124 -2.95 -0.40 -11.72
CA GLY A 124 -3.99 -0.01 -12.67
C GLY A 124 -5.41 -0.27 -12.20
N TYR A 125 -6.34 -0.22 -13.15
CA TYR A 125 -7.75 -0.52 -12.91
C TYR A 125 -8.02 -2.00 -13.17
N LEU A 126 -8.87 -2.60 -12.33
CA LEU A 126 -9.32 -3.97 -12.50
C LEU A 126 -10.77 -4.03 -12.97
N SER A 127 -11.05 -4.96 -13.89
CA SER A 127 -12.40 -5.41 -14.18
C SER A 127 -12.94 -6.32 -13.06
N LYS A 128 -14.27 -6.51 -13.03
CA LYS A 128 -14.91 -7.42 -12.06
C LYS A 128 -14.44 -8.87 -12.20
N THR A 129 -14.15 -9.31 -13.42
CA THR A 129 -13.67 -10.67 -13.72
C THR A 129 -12.26 -10.88 -13.19
N GLU A 130 -11.36 -9.94 -13.39
CA GLU A 130 -9.97 -10.07 -12.89
C GLU A 130 -9.88 -10.13 -11.36
N ILE A 131 -10.83 -9.49 -10.64
CA ILE A 131 -10.95 -9.62 -9.18
C ILE A 131 -11.54 -10.99 -8.80
N ALA A 132 -12.48 -11.50 -9.60
CA ALA A 132 -13.14 -12.79 -9.35
C ALA A 132 -12.19 -13.98 -9.55
N ASP A 133 -11.24 -13.86 -10.48
CA ASP A 133 -10.24 -14.90 -10.79
C ASP A 133 -9.26 -15.18 -9.65
N ASN A 134 -9.26 -14.34 -8.60
CA ASN A 134 -8.46 -14.49 -7.37
C ASN A 134 -6.98 -14.79 -7.61
N ASN A 135 -6.40 -14.19 -8.66
CA ASN A 135 -5.01 -14.43 -9.05
C ASN A 135 -3.99 -13.57 -8.25
N TYR A 136 -4.37 -13.06 -7.08
CA TYR A 136 -3.57 -12.14 -6.29
C TYR A 136 -3.20 -12.73 -4.94
N LYS A 137 -1.93 -12.55 -4.55
CA LYS A 137 -1.46 -12.74 -3.17
C LYS A 137 -1.73 -11.51 -2.34
N GLN A 138 -1.53 -10.33 -2.92
CA GLN A 138 -1.74 -9.04 -2.27
C GLN A 138 -2.52 -8.15 -3.22
N LEU A 139 -3.54 -7.46 -2.72
CA LEU A 139 -4.27 -6.46 -3.49
C LEU A 139 -4.80 -5.38 -2.55
N ILE A 140 -4.63 -4.12 -2.93
CA ILE A 140 -5.18 -2.98 -2.19
C ILE A 140 -5.66 -1.89 -3.15
N GLY A 141 -6.83 -1.33 -2.88
CA GLY A 141 -7.39 -0.20 -3.63
C GLY A 141 -6.87 1.16 -3.12
N GLY A 142 -6.65 2.09 -4.04
CA GLY A 142 -6.29 3.48 -3.80
C GLY A 142 -7.13 4.46 -4.61
N VAL A 143 -6.73 5.73 -4.66
CA VAL A 143 -7.38 6.78 -5.46
C VAL A 143 -6.29 7.49 -6.27
N PHE A 144 -6.59 7.77 -7.55
CA PHE A 144 -5.69 8.29 -8.58
C PHE A 144 -4.52 7.38 -8.97
N TRP A 145 -4.39 7.15 -10.27
CA TRP A 145 -3.19 6.53 -10.83
C TRP A 145 -2.18 7.63 -11.16
N LEU A 146 -1.13 7.75 -10.35
CA LEU A 146 -0.17 8.86 -10.47
C LEU A 146 0.74 8.73 -11.71
N VAL A 147 1.31 7.55 -11.91
CA VAL A 147 2.32 7.28 -12.94
C VAL A 147 1.99 6.00 -13.68
N ARG A 148 1.93 6.08 -15.01
CA ARG A 148 1.75 4.94 -15.92
C ARG A 148 2.85 4.98 -16.99
N ASP A 149 3.58 3.88 -17.14
CA ASP A 149 4.65 3.75 -18.14
C ASP A 149 5.67 4.90 -18.09
N GLY A 150 6.04 5.30 -16.87
CA GLY A 150 6.99 6.40 -16.61
C GLY A 150 6.43 7.81 -16.82
N GLN A 151 5.14 7.95 -17.14
CA GLN A 151 4.50 9.24 -17.44
C GLN A 151 3.42 9.60 -16.40
N ASN A 152 3.26 10.90 -16.16
CA ASN A 152 2.19 11.43 -15.31
C ASN A 152 0.82 11.08 -15.91
N TYR A 153 -0.03 10.41 -15.12
CA TYR A 153 -1.35 9.94 -15.56
C TYR A 153 -2.53 10.71 -14.93
N LEU A 154 -2.26 11.69 -14.07
CA LEU A 154 -3.30 12.49 -13.38
C LEU A 154 -4.19 13.28 -14.35
N LYS A 155 -3.66 13.71 -15.49
CA LYS A 155 -4.44 14.47 -16.50
C LYS A 155 -5.46 13.61 -17.27
N ARG A 156 -5.43 12.29 -17.07
CA ARG A 156 -6.30 11.32 -17.75
C ARG A 156 -7.27 10.64 -16.77
N ALA A 157 -7.22 11.00 -15.49
CA ALA A 157 -8.10 10.53 -14.44
C ALA A 157 -9.34 11.42 -14.31
#